data_AF-A0A1M3D5N5-F1
#
_entry.id   AF-A0A1M3D5N5-F1
#
_cell.length_a   1.000
_cell.length_b   1.000
_cell.length_c   1.000
_cell.angle_alpha   90.00
_cell.angle_beta   90.00
_cell.angle_gamma   90.00
#
_symmetry.space_group_name_H-M   'P 1'
#
loop_
_entity.id
_entity.type
_entity.pdbx_description
1 polymer ?
#
loop_
_entity_poly.entity_id
_entity_poly.type
_entity_poly.pdbx_seq_one_letter_code
_entity_poly.pdbx_strand_id
1 'polypeptide(L)'
;MNLFNPYKFLLRCGFNICNFVSLKINKMKKFAIAALLLLTPLLMNAQENFRERAEFSGYVRGSFQGFSKNYDLSNVFAQFALKGKYSGKHTIFNAEVWFLGGHHFGEFYNRLEIMDAYAGYVSDKFDFLAGNQIVKWGRTDGFSPTDNISPRDYFFLTSDIDDQLRANLMARIKYRFNPYIDLDIIAIPFYKQSNYRFDLFDMGGMAKFGEETNPEFSFSNATLAGRLNFELPGAGFSLSYFRGFDPYHGFNLKGIELDINAPNPMPTINYSSTPYRKQTIGADFAIPSGSWIFRGEAAWNITKGGDDSLFIPLPSLAYVAAVEKEFWGVMGIFQYIGRYTPSYKPIFEPQPAGTDPDQMLLYMGEMVEYQTRLFNRKIFGQQKRSNHAFALTARRSFAYDTITAELTAYYNITSKEFLLRPKLSWTIADNLSMAIGGHIMTGEKESLYDYSGPVMNGLFLELKASF
;
A
#
# COMPACT_ATOMS: atom_id res chain seq x y z
N MET A 1 -86.21 3.29 1.32
CA MET A 1 -86.65 3.75 -0.01
C MET A 1 -85.60 3.25 -1.00
N ASN A 2 -85.75 2.03 -1.49
CA ASN A 2 -86.61 1.67 -2.63
C ASN A 2 -85.96 2.06 -3.95
N LEU A 3 -85.86 1.25 -5.00
CA LEU A 3 -86.34 -0.11 -5.31
C LEU A 3 -85.63 -0.50 -6.64
N PHE A 4 -85.34 -1.80 -6.79
CA PHE A 4 -85.51 -2.64 -8.00
C PHE A 4 -84.45 -2.60 -9.14
N ASN A 5 -83.73 -3.68 -9.50
CA ASN A 5 -84.09 -5.07 -9.93
C ASN A 5 -84.47 -5.11 -11.44
N PRO A 6 -84.42 -6.23 -12.24
CA PRO A 6 -83.92 -7.61 -12.06
C PRO A 6 -83.13 -8.25 -13.25
N TYR A 7 -82.50 -9.40 -12.94
CA TYR A 7 -82.46 -10.69 -13.65
C TYR A 7 -82.95 -10.90 -15.10
N LYS A 8 -82.15 -11.74 -15.81
CA LYS A 8 -82.40 -12.71 -16.91
C LYS A 8 -81.68 -12.32 -18.20
N PHE A 9 -80.68 -13.08 -18.65
CA PHE A 9 -80.96 -14.32 -19.38
C PHE A 9 -79.98 -15.47 -19.06
N LEU A 10 -80.56 -16.66 -18.96
CA LEU A 10 -79.98 -17.94 -18.56
C LEU A 10 -79.36 -18.73 -19.72
N LEU A 11 -78.35 -19.54 -19.36
CA LEU A 11 -78.06 -20.92 -19.79
C LEU A 11 -77.77 -21.23 -21.27
N ARG A 12 -76.57 -21.79 -21.51
CA ARG A 12 -76.41 -23.15 -22.06
C ARG A 12 -74.99 -23.72 -21.89
N CYS A 13 -74.95 -24.94 -21.34
CA CYS A 13 -73.94 -26.02 -21.44
C CYS A 13 -72.47 -25.68 -21.08
N GLY A 14 -71.80 -26.28 -20.08
CA GLY A 14 -72.03 -27.54 -19.39
C GLY A 14 -71.23 -28.69 -20.03
N PHE A 15 -70.14 -29.09 -19.35
CA PHE A 15 -69.39 -30.36 -19.42
C PHE A 15 -68.37 -30.60 -20.56
N ASN A 16 -67.06 -30.47 -20.24
CA ASN A 16 -66.02 -31.52 -20.35
C ASN A 16 -64.57 -30.99 -20.39
N ILE A 17 -64.00 -30.41 -19.31
CA ILE A 17 -62.52 -30.17 -19.21
C ILE A 17 -61.89 -30.45 -17.82
N CYS A 18 -62.65 -30.70 -16.74
CA CYS A 18 -62.06 -30.73 -15.40
C CYS A 18 -61.21 -31.95 -14.99
N ASN A 19 -61.13 -33.05 -15.76
CA ASN A 19 -60.36 -34.24 -15.35
C ASN A 19 -58.96 -34.39 -15.96
N PHE A 20 -58.55 -33.53 -16.91
CA PHE A 20 -57.19 -33.61 -17.51
C PHE A 20 -56.17 -32.65 -16.87
N VAL A 21 -56.63 -31.62 -16.16
CA VAL A 21 -55.77 -30.59 -15.55
C VAL A 21 -55.27 -31.00 -14.15
N SER A 22 -56.08 -31.74 -13.38
CA SER A 22 -55.70 -32.21 -12.03
C SER A 22 -54.56 -33.26 -12.05
N LEU A 23 -54.56 -34.17 -13.03
CA LEU A 23 -53.51 -35.19 -13.18
C LEU A 23 -52.16 -34.62 -13.66
N LYS A 24 -52.16 -33.57 -14.50
CA LYS A 24 -50.93 -32.91 -14.96
C LYS A 24 -50.26 -32.08 -13.87
N ILE A 25 -51.04 -31.40 -13.02
CA ILE A 25 -50.52 -30.60 -11.90
C ILE A 25 -49.90 -31.50 -10.80
N ASN A 26 -50.50 -32.66 -10.53
CA ASN A 26 -49.95 -33.61 -9.55
C ASN A 26 -48.67 -34.30 -10.04
N LYS A 27 -48.54 -34.59 -11.34
CA LYS A 27 -47.28 -35.06 -11.93
C LYS A 27 -46.19 -33.99 -11.89
N MET A 28 -46.50 -32.73 -12.23
CA MET A 28 -45.53 -31.62 -12.17
C MET A 28 -45.06 -31.32 -10.75
N LYS A 29 -45.94 -31.39 -9.73
CA LYS A 29 -45.53 -31.26 -8.32
C LYS A 29 -44.62 -32.42 -7.88
N LYS A 30 -44.91 -33.66 -8.30
CA LYS A 30 -44.03 -34.81 -8.02
C LYS A 30 -42.68 -34.70 -8.74
N PHE A 31 -42.64 -34.21 -9.97
CA PHE A 31 -41.39 -33.94 -10.69
C PHE A 31 -40.59 -32.77 -10.07
N ALA A 32 -41.25 -31.71 -9.61
CA ALA A 32 -40.60 -30.60 -8.92
C ALA A 32 -40.04 -31.03 -7.55
N ILE A 33 -40.78 -31.84 -6.79
CA ILE A 33 -40.32 -32.40 -5.50
C ILE A 33 -39.20 -33.42 -5.73
N ALA A 34 -39.28 -34.25 -6.78
CA ALA A 34 -38.20 -35.16 -7.15
C ALA A 34 -36.95 -34.42 -7.64
N ALA A 35 -37.10 -33.33 -8.42
CA ALA A 35 -36.00 -32.47 -8.82
C ALA A 35 -35.37 -31.74 -7.63
N LEU A 36 -36.18 -31.29 -6.67
CA LEU A 36 -35.71 -30.68 -5.42
C LEU A 36 -34.97 -31.70 -4.54
N LEU A 37 -35.47 -32.93 -4.45
CA LEU A 37 -34.83 -34.05 -3.75
C LEU A 37 -33.57 -34.58 -4.45
N LEU A 38 -33.47 -34.41 -5.78
CA LEU A 38 -32.25 -34.70 -6.55
C LEU A 38 -31.21 -33.57 -6.44
N LEU A 39 -31.66 -32.33 -6.23
CA LEU A 39 -30.80 -31.16 -6.00
C LEU A 39 -30.27 -31.09 -4.56
N THR A 40 -30.98 -31.62 -3.56
CA THR A 40 -30.51 -31.63 -2.16
C THR A 40 -29.16 -32.34 -1.95
N PRO A 41 -28.90 -33.56 -2.48
CA PRO A 41 -27.58 -34.17 -2.36
C PRO A 41 -26.51 -33.45 -3.19
N LEU A 42 -26.87 -32.81 -4.31
CA LEU A 42 -25.96 -31.96 -5.09
C LEU A 42 -25.57 -30.68 -4.34
N LEU A 43 -26.52 -30.06 -3.64
CA LEU A 43 -26.29 -28.88 -2.79
C LEU A 43 -25.49 -29.26 -1.55
N MET A 44 -25.76 -30.41 -0.92
CA MET A 44 -24.99 -30.92 0.22
C MET A 44 -23.55 -31.26 -0.21
N ASN A 45 -23.35 -31.97 -1.32
CA ASN A 45 -22.01 -32.25 -1.86
C ASN A 45 -21.29 -30.97 -2.30
N ALA A 46 -21.98 -30.01 -2.93
CA ALA A 46 -21.38 -28.73 -3.29
C ALA A 46 -20.99 -27.91 -2.06
N GLN A 47 -21.78 -27.98 -0.99
CA GLN A 47 -21.52 -27.32 0.28
C GLN A 47 -20.36 -27.96 1.07
N GLU A 48 -20.24 -29.29 1.05
CA GLU A 48 -19.07 -30.00 1.62
C GLU A 48 -17.79 -29.73 0.82
N ASN A 49 -17.85 -29.83 -0.52
CA ASN A 49 -16.72 -29.48 -1.39
C ASN A 49 -16.33 -28.00 -1.29
N PHE A 50 -17.28 -27.12 -0.97
CA PHE A 50 -17.00 -25.70 -0.70
C PHE A 50 -16.29 -25.54 0.64
N ARG A 51 -16.77 -26.21 1.70
CA ARG A 51 -16.16 -26.15 3.04
C ARG A 51 -14.71 -26.66 3.05
N GLU A 52 -14.40 -27.72 2.31
CA GLU A 52 -13.01 -28.22 2.22
C GLU A 52 -12.05 -27.28 1.48
N ARG A 53 -12.59 -26.37 0.66
CA ARG A 53 -11.82 -25.44 -0.18
C ARG A 53 -11.86 -24.00 0.30
N ALA A 54 -12.68 -23.72 1.31
CA ALA A 54 -12.85 -22.42 1.91
C ALA A 54 -12.12 -22.38 3.26
N GLU A 55 -11.16 -21.48 3.38
CA GLU A 55 -10.42 -21.20 4.61
C GLU A 55 -11.00 -19.92 5.22
N PHE A 56 -11.26 -19.97 6.52
CA PHE A 56 -11.66 -18.81 7.30
C PHE A 56 -10.72 -18.69 8.49
N SER A 57 -10.15 -17.50 8.65
CA SER A 57 -9.21 -17.20 9.72
C SER A 57 -9.29 -15.72 10.06
N GLY A 58 -8.55 -15.31 11.08
CA GLY A 58 -8.44 -13.90 11.40
C GLY A 58 -7.57 -13.66 12.61
N TYR A 59 -7.61 -12.43 13.09
CA TYR A 59 -6.95 -12.08 14.34
C TYR A 59 -7.60 -10.87 15.00
N VAL A 60 -7.40 -10.77 16.31
CA VAL A 60 -7.56 -9.55 17.08
C VAL A 60 -6.17 -9.11 17.53
N ARG A 61 -5.85 -7.83 17.39
CA ARG A 61 -4.64 -7.26 17.97
C ARG A 61 -4.88 -5.95 18.67
N GLY A 62 -4.10 -5.71 19.71
CA GLY A 62 -3.93 -4.40 20.32
C GLY A 62 -2.50 -3.94 20.09
N SER A 63 -2.33 -2.69 19.66
CA SER A 63 -1.02 -2.10 19.42
C SER A 63 -0.91 -0.75 20.11
N PHE A 64 0.25 -0.50 20.66
CA PHE A 64 0.64 0.74 21.32
C PHE A 64 1.97 1.19 20.73
N GLN A 65 2.09 2.46 20.39
CA GLN A 65 3.32 3.16 20.12
C GLN A 65 3.26 4.56 20.71
N GLY A 66 4.34 4.96 21.38
CA GLY A 66 4.40 6.25 22.06
C GLY A 66 5.81 6.61 22.52
N PHE A 67 5.88 7.63 23.37
CA PHE A 67 7.12 8.23 23.86
C PHE A 67 7.95 8.90 22.76
N SER A 68 7.28 9.48 21.77
CA SER A 68 7.90 10.41 20.84
C SER A 68 8.10 11.78 21.50
N LYS A 69 8.84 12.69 20.87
CA LYS A 69 9.05 14.03 21.43
C LYS A 69 7.75 14.85 21.44
N ASN A 70 6.93 14.70 20.40
CA ASN A 70 5.73 15.50 20.20
C ASN A 70 4.45 14.82 20.72
N TYR A 71 4.47 13.50 20.90
CA TYR A 71 3.31 12.70 21.32
C TYR A 71 3.71 11.65 22.37
N ASP A 72 3.08 11.72 23.54
CA ASP A 72 3.14 10.65 24.54
C ASP A 72 2.57 9.34 23.97
N LEU A 73 1.46 9.45 23.23
CA LEU A 73 0.77 8.36 22.55
C LEU A 73 0.70 8.67 21.04
N SER A 74 1.67 8.18 20.27
CA SER A 74 1.71 8.38 18.82
C SER A 74 0.63 7.57 18.11
N ASN A 75 0.45 6.29 18.48
CA ASN A 75 -0.54 5.41 17.88
C ASN A 75 -0.99 4.34 18.87
N VAL A 76 -2.27 4.27 19.21
CA VAL A 76 -2.84 3.23 20.08
C VAL A 76 -4.14 2.74 19.48
N PHE A 77 -4.22 1.46 19.12
CA PHE A 77 -5.41 0.93 18.46
C PHE A 77 -5.69 -0.52 18.79
N ALA A 78 -6.96 -0.88 18.65
CA ALA A 78 -7.42 -2.25 18.53
C ALA A 78 -7.82 -2.53 17.08
N GLN A 79 -7.54 -3.74 16.62
CA GLN A 79 -7.90 -4.19 15.28
C GLN A 79 -8.49 -5.59 15.33
N PHE A 80 -9.59 -5.78 14.61
CA PHE A 80 -10.12 -7.09 14.25
C PHE A 80 -9.96 -7.29 12.74
N ALA A 81 -9.27 -8.35 12.35
CA ALA A 81 -9.07 -8.73 10.96
C ALA A 81 -9.81 -10.03 10.66
N LEU A 82 -10.55 -10.03 9.57
CA LEU A 82 -11.28 -11.20 9.08
C LEU A 82 -10.77 -11.60 7.70
N LYS A 83 -10.39 -12.86 7.55
CA LYS A 83 -9.81 -13.42 6.34
C LYS A 83 -10.65 -14.58 5.83
N GLY A 84 -11.01 -14.52 4.56
CA GLY A 84 -11.71 -15.57 3.85
C GLY A 84 -11.02 -15.87 2.53
N LYS A 85 -10.69 -17.13 2.30
CA LYS A 85 -10.06 -17.58 1.05
C LYS A 85 -10.78 -18.80 0.52
N TYR A 86 -10.88 -18.89 -0.80
CA TYR A 86 -11.39 -20.07 -1.47
C TYR A 86 -10.52 -20.44 -2.65
N SER A 87 -10.18 -21.72 -2.79
CA SER A 87 -9.38 -22.24 -3.90
C SER A 87 -10.08 -23.44 -4.54
N GLY A 88 -10.85 -23.18 -5.58
CA GLY A 88 -11.45 -24.18 -6.46
C GLY A 88 -10.53 -24.56 -7.62
N LYS A 89 -11.00 -25.46 -8.50
CA LYS A 89 -10.24 -25.92 -9.67
C LYS A 89 -9.83 -24.77 -10.61
N HIS A 90 -10.75 -23.84 -10.84
CA HIS A 90 -10.56 -22.70 -11.76
C HIS A 90 -11.02 -21.38 -11.17
N THR A 91 -11.35 -21.36 -9.88
CA THR A 91 -11.95 -20.21 -9.23
C THR A 91 -11.21 -19.96 -7.95
N ILE A 92 -10.79 -18.71 -7.76
CA ILE A 92 -10.22 -18.24 -6.52
C ILE A 92 -11.01 -17.03 -6.07
N PHE A 93 -11.16 -16.89 -4.76
CA PHE A 93 -11.40 -15.58 -4.17
C PHE A 93 -10.62 -15.45 -2.87
N ASN A 94 -10.25 -14.21 -2.55
CA ASN A 94 -9.59 -13.85 -1.32
C ASN A 94 -10.21 -12.56 -0.80
N ALA A 95 -10.45 -12.49 0.50
CA ALA A 95 -10.95 -11.31 1.17
C ALA A 95 -10.25 -11.16 2.53
N GLU A 96 -9.73 -9.98 2.80
CA GLU A 96 -9.23 -9.55 4.10
C GLU A 96 -9.78 -8.16 4.40
N VAL A 97 -10.53 -8.07 5.50
CA VAL A 97 -11.15 -6.83 5.97
C VAL A 97 -10.67 -6.55 7.38
N TRP A 98 -10.27 -5.32 7.64
CA TRP A 98 -9.84 -4.84 8.95
C TRP A 98 -10.86 -3.84 9.52
N PHE A 99 -11.18 -4.02 10.78
CA PHE A 99 -11.90 -3.04 11.60
C PHE A 99 -10.91 -2.49 12.60
N LEU A 100 -10.60 -1.19 12.52
CA LEU A 100 -9.62 -0.53 13.38
C LEU A 100 -10.28 0.58 14.18
N GLY A 101 -9.95 0.69 15.46
CA GLY A 101 -10.39 1.80 16.29
C GLY A 101 -9.35 2.16 17.35
N GLY A 102 -9.16 3.45 17.61
CA GLY A 102 -8.13 3.91 18.52
C GLY A 102 -7.85 5.41 18.46
N HIS A 103 -6.67 5.78 18.93
CA HIS A 103 -6.12 7.13 18.86
C HIS A 103 -4.87 7.14 17.99
N HIS A 104 -4.80 8.10 17.07
CA HIS A 104 -3.69 8.29 16.16
C HIS A 104 -3.27 9.76 16.20
N PHE A 105 -2.06 10.05 16.70
CA PHE A 105 -1.52 11.40 16.89
C PHE A 105 -2.50 12.38 17.58
N GLY A 106 -3.17 11.91 18.65
CA GLY A 106 -4.13 12.70 19.43
C GLY A 106 -5.58 12.66 18.92
N GLU A 107 -5.82 12.14 17.72
CA GLU A 107 -7.15 12.06 17.13
C GLU A 107 -7.77 10.69 17.29
N PHE A 108 -9.02 10.62 17.75
CA PHE A 108 -9.77 9.37 17.77
C PHE A 108 -10.22 9.00 16.36
N TYR A 109 -10.12 7.71 16.02
CA TYR A 109 -10.62 7.20 14.75
C TYR A 109 -11.28 5.83 14.92
N ASN A 110 -12.20 5.53 13.99
CA ASN A 110 -12.73 4.21 13.76
C ASN A 110 -12.92 4.04 12.25
N ARG A 111 -12.36 2.99 11.66
CA ARG A 111 -12.41 2.77 10.21
C ARG A 111 -12.45 1.30 9.83
N LEU A 112 -13.06 1.04 8.68
CA LEU A 112 -13.04 -0.24 7.99
C LEU A 112 -12.08 -0.13 6.81
N GLU A 113 -11.16 -1.08 6.69
CA GLU A 113 -10.23 -1.18 5.55
C GLU A 113 -10.40 -2.52 4.82
N ILE A 114 -10.44 -2.45 3.49
CA ILE A 114 -10.44 -3.63 2.62
C ILE A 114 -9.02 -3.82 2.10
N MET A 115 -8.29 -4.77 2.68
CA MET A 115 -6.87 -5.01 2.38
C MET A 115 -6.67 -5.90 1.16
N ASP A 116 -7.47 -6.95 1.06
CA ASP A 116 -7.60 -7.73 -0.16
C ASP A 116 -9.09 -8.04 -0.34
N ALA A 117 -9.59 -7.96 -1.57
CA ALA A 117 -10.95 -8.38 -1.92
C ALA A 117 -10.99 -8.58 -3.43
N TYR A 118 -10.65 -9.78 -3.88
CA TYR A 118 -10.60 -10.11 -5.29
C TYR A 118 -11.12 -11.51 -5.56
N ALA A 119 -11.55 -11.72 -6.79
CA ALA A 119 -11.93 -13.01 -7.31
C ALA A 119 -11.34 -13.18 -8.72
N GLY A 120 -11.27 -14.43 -9.17
CA GLY A 120 -10.70 -14.66 -10.48
C GLY A 120 -10.75 -16.10 -10.98
N TYR A 121 -10.30 -16.22 -12.21
CA TYR A 121 -10.04 -17.49 -12.87
C TYR A 121 -8.57 -17.86 -12.68
N VAL A 122 -8.30 -19.12 -12.36
CA VAL A 122 -6.93 -19.67 -12.22
C VAL A 122 -6.78 -20.94 -13.04
N SER A 123 -5.61 -21.13 -13.65
CA SER A 123 -5.30 -22.34 -14.42
C SER A 123 -3.80 -22.56 -14.52
N ASP A 124 -3.40 -23.70 -15.09
CA ASP A 124 -1.99 -24.02 -15.32
C ASP A 124 -1.30 -23.03 -16.26
N LYS A 125 -2.06 -22.37 -17.15
CA LYS A 125 -1.50 -21.49 -18.19
C LYS A 125 -1.72 -20.00 -17.93
N PHE A 126 -2.88 -19.62 -17.40
CA PHE A 126 -3.12 -18.21 -17.06
C PHE A 126 -4.09 -18.03 -15.91
N ASP A 127 -3.92 -16.91 -15.22
CA ASP A 127 -4.85 -16.39 -14.22
C ASP A 127 -5.39 -15.04 -14.66
N PHE A 128 -6.64 -14.76 -14.29
CA PHE A 128 -7.24 -13.44 -14.37
C PHE A 128 -7.87 -13.12 -13.02
N LEU A 129 -7.38 -12.08 -12.34
CA LEU A 129 -7.84 -11.63 -11.04
C LEU A 129 -8.36 -10.20 -11.13
N ALA A 130 -9.49 -9.91 -10.49
CA ALA A 130 -10.05 -8.57 -10.42
C ALA A 130 -10.53 -8.25 -9.00
N GLY A 131 -10.21 -7.05 -8.53
CA GLY A 131 -10.59 -6.56 -7.20
C GLY A 131 -9.45 -5.83 -6.49
N ASN A 132 -9.64 -5.56 -5.20
CA ASN A 132 -8.63 -4.95 -4.35
C ASN A 132 -7.52 -5.96 -4.10
N GLN A 133 -6.30 -5.61 -4.48
CA GLN A 133 -5.12 -6.47 -4.38
C GLN A 133 -3.93 -5.68 -3.85
N ILE A 134 -3.09 -6.34 -3.06
CA ILE A 134 -1.73 -5.88 -2.77
C ILE A 134 -0.75 -6.63 -3.67
N VAL A 135 0.10 -5.90 -4.40
CA VAL A 135 1.13 -6.48 -5.24
C VAL A 135 2.46 -5.83 -4.91
N LYS A 136 3.43 -6.66 -4.52
CA LYS A 136 4.83 -6.29 -4.26
C LYS A 136 5.70 -6.90 -5.34
N TRP A 137 6.42 -6.07 -6.07
CA TRP A 137 7.46 -6.50 -7.01
C TRP A 137 8.85 -6.25 -6.44
N GLY A 138 9.84 -6.96 -6.97
CA GLY A 138 11.20 -6.95 -6.45
C GLY A 138 11.57 -8.24 -5.70
N ARG A 139 12.84 -8.32 -5.32
CA ARG A 139 13.48 -9.46 -4.63
C ARG A 139 14.30 -9.03 -3.42
N THR A 140 14.54 -7.73 -3.24
CA THR A 140 15.25 -7.19 -2.08
C THR A 140 14.27 -6.79 -0.97
N ASP A 141 14.75 -6.81 0.26
CA ASP A 141 13.93 -6.51 1.44
C ASP A 141 13.99 -5.02 1.79
N GLY A 142 12.86 -4.45 2.24
CA GLY A 142 12.74 -3.05 2.68
C GLY A 142 12.79 -1.99 1.57
N PHE A 143 13.80 -2.04 0.69
CA PHE A 143 14.03 -1.06 -0.38
C PHE A 143 13.95 -1.72 -1.75
N SER A 144 12.82 -1.56 -2.44
CA SER A 144 12.58 -2.21 -3.74
C SER A 144 12.24 -1.16 -4.81
N PRO A 145 13.24 -0.64 -5.56
CA PRO A 145 13.01 0.33 -6.63
C PRO A 145 12.04 -0.11 -7.72
N THR A 146 11.82 -1.43 -7.86
CA THR A 146 10.89 -2.00 -8.84
C THR A 146 9.46 -2.13 -8.30
N ASP A 147 9.22 -1.92 -7.01
CA ASP A 147 7.91 -1.94 -6.36
C ASP A 147 7.18 -0.61 -6.58
N ASN A 148 6.36 -0.55 -7.63
CA ASN A 148 5.66 0.67 -8.06
C ASN A 148 4.13 0.55 -7.98
N ILE A 149 3.61 -0.59 -7.47
CA ILE A 149 2.22 -0.97 -7.66
C ILE A 149 1.36 -0.57 -6.46
N SER A 150 1.70 -1.04 -5.26
CA SER A 150 0.89 -0.80 -4.06
C SER A 150 1.33 0.47 -3.32
N PRO A 151 0.40 1.40 -3.01
CA PRO A 151 0.68 2.52 -2.12
C PRO A 151 0.97 2.04 -0.70
N ARG A 152 1.54 2.94 0.10
CA ARG A 152 1.87 2.68 1.51
C ARG A 152 1.29 3.74 2.42
N ASP A 153 0.93 3.35 3.63
CA ASP A 153 0.60 4.25 4.73
C ASP A 153 1.76 4.24 5.71
N TYR A 154 2.71 5.17 5.51
CA TYR A 154 3.96 5.23 6.29
C TYR A 154 3.72 5.59 7.76
N PHE A 155 2.54 6.10 8.06
CA PHE A 155 2.12 6.46 9.40
C PHE A 155 1.24 5.38 10.05
N PHE A 156 1.01 4.24 9.39
CA PHE A 156 0.47 3.08 10.08
C PHE A 156 1.58 2.40 10.89
N LEU A 157 1.77 2.89 12.11
CA LEU A 157 2.85 2.45 12.98
C LEU A 157 2.47 1.16 13.69
N THR A 158 3.11 0.05 13.31
CA THR A 158 2.91 -1.28 13.90
C THR A 158 4.23 -2.02 14.06
N SER A 159 4.18 -3.19 14.70
CA SER A 159 5.35 -4.06 14.83
C SER A 159 5.82 -4.70 13.51
N ASP A 160 4.97 -4.69 12.47
CA ASP A 160 5.26 -5.24 11.14
C ASP A 160 5.18 -4.14 10.06
N ILE A 161 6.29 -3.87 9.38
CA ILE A 161 6.36 -2.80 8.38
C ILE A 161 5.55 -3.15 7.13
N ASP A 162 5.33 -4.44 6.84
CA ASP A 162 4.52 -4.83 5.68
C ASP A 162 3.03 -4.48 5.89
N ASP A 163 2.57 -4.22 7.12
CA ASP A 163 1.23 -3.69 7.40
C ASP A 163 1.00 -2.31 6.78
N GLN A 164 2.06 -1.60 6.37
CA GLN A 164 1.94 -0.30 5.72
C GLN A 164 1.43 -0.42 4.28
N LEU A 165 1.51 -1.60 3.66
CA LEU A 165 1.02 -1.80 2.29
C LEU A 165 -0.49 -1.57 2.21
N ARG A 166 -0.95 -0.98 1.10
CA ARG A 166 -2.36 -0.69 0.85
C ARG A 166 -2.80 -1.27 -0.48
N ALA A 167 -4.04 -1.75 -0.49
CA ALA A 167 -4.66 -2.33 -1.67
C ALA A 167 -4.92 -1.28 -2.75
N ASN A 168 -4.83 -1.73 -4.00
CA ASN A 168 -5.33 -1.05 -5.18
C ASN A 168 -6.46 -1.86 -5.81
N LEU A 169 -7.51 -1.18 -6.28
CA LEU A 169 -8.51 -1.80 -7.15
C LEU A 169 -7.88 -2.03 -8.52
N MET A 170 -7.70 -3.27 -8.94
CA MET A 170 -6.99 -3.59 -10.17
C MET A 170 -7.53 -4.83 -10.88
N ALA A 171 -7.19 -4.94 -12.17
CA ALA A 171 -7.26 -6.19 -12.92
C ALA A 171 -5.83 -6.70 -13.17
N ARG A 172 -5.61 -8.01 -13.04
CA ARG A 172 -4.30 -8.64 -13.15
C ARG A 172 -4.39 -9.91 -13.99
N ILE A 173 -3.47 -10.07 -14.93
CA ILE A 173 -3.31 -11.27 -15.74
C ILE A 173 -1.93 -11.83 -15.49
N LYS A 174 -1.86 -13.09 -15.05
CA LYS A 174 -0.60 -13.83 -14.96
C LYS A 174 -0.59 -14.92 -16.02
N TYR A 175 0.31 -14.87 -16.98
CA TYR A 175 0.44 -15.87 -18.05
C TYR A 175 1.73 -16.67 -17.85
N ARG A 176 1.63 -17.99 -17.73
CA ARG A 176 2.75 -18.91 -17.53
C ARG A 176 3.14 -19.52 -18.87
N PHE A 177 4.33 -19.20 -19.37
CA PHE A 177 4.86 -19.80 -20.58
C PHE A 177 5.30 -21.24 -20.32
N ASN A 178 5.92 -21.48 -19.16
CA ASN A 178 6.34 -22.76 -18.62
C ASN A 178 6.54 -22.61 -17.09
N PRO A 179 6.93 -23.66 -16.34
CA PRO A 179 7.09 -23.58 -14.89
C PRO A 179 8.11 -22.54 -14.38
N TYR A 180 9.02 -22.06 -15.25
CA TYR A 180 10.11 -21.15 -14.90
C TYR A 180 9.91 -19.72 -15.42
N ILE A 181 8.96 -19.49 -16.33
CA ILE A 181 8.79 -18.19 -17.01
C ILE A 181 7.34 -17.77 -17.00
N ASP A 182 7.06 -16.58 -16.45
CA ASP A 182 5.73 -16.00 -16.39
C ASP A 182 5.72 -14.50 -16.71
N LEU A 183 4.59 -14.02 -17.24
CA LEU A 183 4.31 -12.61 -17.49
C LEU A 183 3.14 -12.16 -16.64
N ASP A 184 3.36 -11.15 -15.81
CA ASP A 184 2.37 -10.52 -14.93
C ASP A 184 2.01 -9.13 -15.47
N ILE A 185 0.74 -8.91 -15.82
CA ILE A 185 0.22 -7.66 -16.37
C ILE A 185 -0.82 -7.11 -15.42
N ILE A 186 -0.72 -5.83 -15.09
CA ILE A 186 -1.59 -5.13 -14.14
C ILE A 186 -2.17 -3.88 -14.79
N ALA A 187 -3.47 -3.68 -14.58
CA ALA A 187 -4.17 -2.44 -14.92
C ALA A 187 -4.88 -1.90 -13.66
N ILE A 188 -4.57 -0.66 -13.30
CA ILE A 188 -5.14 0.04 -12.15
C ILE A 188 -5.92 1.27 -12.67
N PRO A 189 -7.26 1.23 -12.66
CA PRO A 189 -8.07 2.33 -13.20
C PRO A 189 -8.11 3.58 -12.30
N PHE A 190 -7.86 3.44 -11.00
CA PHE A 190 -7.93 4.54 -10.03
C PHE A 190 -6.58 4.78 -9.38
N TYR A 191 -6.14 6.03 -9.38
CA TYR A 191 -4.96 6.42 -8.63
C TYR A 191 -5.27 6.45 -7.13
N LYS A 192 -4.29 6.03 -6.33
CA LYS A 192 -4.31 6.09 -4.87
C LYS A 192 -2.92 6.46 -4.37
N GLN A 193 -2.85 7.50 -3.54
CA GLN A 193 -1.58 8.01 -3.03
C GLN A 193 -1.12 7.19 -1.83
N SER A 194 0.19 7.18 -1.60
CA SER A 194 0.75 6.77 -0.32
C SER A 194 0.47 7.87 0.71
N ASN A 195 0.09 7.48 1.92
CA ASN A 195 -0.18 8.43 2.98
C ASN A 195 1.13 8.86 3.64
N TYR A 196 1.43 10.14 3.53
CA TYR A 196 2.46 10.82 4.28
C TYR A 196 1.83 11.96 5.09
N ARG A 197 1.95 11.89 6.42
CA ARG A 197 1.44 12.90 7.35
C ARG A 197 2.46 14.01 7.62
N PHE A 198 2.83 14.72 6.56
CA PHE A 198 3.73 15.88 6.65
C PHE A 198 3.12 17.05 7.43
N ASP A 199 1.79 17.07 7.58
CA ASP A 199 1.04 17.97 8.46
C ASP A 199 1.43 17.83 9.94
N LEU A 200 2.02 16.70 10.35
CA LEU A 200 2.50 16.47 11.71
C LEU A 200 3.91 17.05 11.95
N PHE A 201 4.61 17.51 10.91
CA PHE A 201 5.99 17.98 11.03
C PHE A 201 6.03 19.48 11.31
N ASP A 202 6.88 19.89 12.25
CA ASP A 202 7.14 21.30 12.48
C ASP A 202 8.04 21.87 11.39
N MET A 203 7.43 22.59 10.45
CA MET A 203 8.11 23.25 9.33
C MET A 203 8.15 24.78 9.49
N GLY A 204 8.22 25.26 10.75
CA GLY A 204 8.36 26.69 11.04
C GLY A 204 7.03 27.46 11.08
N GLY A 205 5.92 26.77 11.38
CA GLY A 205 4.61 27.37 11.69
C GLY A 205 3.85 28.07 10.56
N MET A 206 4.49 28.37 9.43
CA MET A 206 3.86 29.05 8.28
C MET A 206 3.28 28.08 7.25
N ALA A 207 3.76 26.84 7.19
CA ALA A 207 3.30 25.84 6.24
C ALA A 207 1.99 25.20 6.70
N LYS A 208 1.01 25.15 5.80
CA LYS A 208 -0.22 24.36 5.97
C LYS A 208 -0.36 23.37 4.83
N PHE A 209 -0.58 22.10 5.18
CA PHE A 209 -0.83 21.04 4.22
C PHE A 209 -2.34 20.84 4.10
N GLY A 210 -2.88 21.19 2.94
CA GLY A 210 -4.29 21.04 2.60
C GLY A 210 -4.61 19.70 1.94
N GLU A 211 -5.80 19.62 1.34
CA GLU A 211 -6.32 18.40 0.72
C GLU A 211 -5.43 17.86 -0.42
N GLU A 212 -5.41 16.53 -0.53
CA GLU A 212 -4.73 15.82 -1.59
C GLU A 212 -5.34 16.14 -2.96
N THR A 213 -4.50 16.38 -3.96
CA THR A 213 -4.95 16.52 -5.34
C THR A 213 -4.92 15.17 -6.04
N ASN A 214 -6.05 14.69 -6.54
CA ASN A 214 -6.13 13.44 -7.30
C ASN A 214 -6.35 13.71 -8.80
N PRO A 215 -5.78 12.89 -9.69
CA PRO A 215 -6.04 13.01 -11.12
C PRO A 215 -7.50 12.63 -11.40
N GLU A 216 -8.08 13.25 -12.42
CA GLU A 216 -9.44 12.91 -12.87
C GLU A 216 -9.55 11.44 -13.26
N PHE A 217 -10.71 10.85 -13.01
CA PHE A 217 -10.97 9.48 -13.46
C PHE A 217 -11.10 9.44 -14.98
N SER A 218 -10.10 8.86 -15.65
CA SER A 218 -10.12 8.60 -17.09
C SER A 218 -9.22 7.42 -17.45
N PHE A 219 -9.55 6.70 -18.53
CA PHE A 219 -8.71 5.59 -19.00
C PHE A 219 -7.29 6.02 -19.40
N SER A 220 -7.11 7.27 -19.82
CA SER A 220 -5.78 7.80 -20.10
C SER A 220 -4.96 8.00 -18.81
N ASN A 221 -5.63 8.20 -17.66
CA ASN A 221 -5.04 8.30 -16.32
C ASN A 221 -4.82 6.94 -15.62
N ALA A 222 -5.27 5.83 -16.19
CA ALA A 222 -5.02 4.50 -15.64
C ALA A 222 -3.53 4.15 -15.64
N THR A 223 -3.13 3.36 -14.66
CA THR A 223 -1.79 2.77 -14.57
C THR A 223 -1.77 1.42 -15.28
N LEU A 224 -0.73 1.20 -16.08
CA LEU A 224 -0.43 -0.08 -16.71
C LEU A 224 0.97 -0.52 -16.30
N ALA A 225 1.11 -1.79 -15.92
CA ALA A 225 2.40 -2.37 -15.58
C ALA A 225 2.53 -3.80 -16.12
N GLY A 226 3.75 -4.20 -16.43
CA GLY A 226 4.08 -5.56 -16.87
C GLY A 226 5.38 -6.02 -16.23
N ARG A 227 5.47 -7.29 -15.83
CA ARG A 227 6.69 -7.93 -15.31
C ARG A 227 6.87 -9.29 -15.98
N LEU A 228 7.98 -9.46 -16.68
CA LEU A 228 8.43 -10.76 -17.18
C LEU A 228 9.39 -11.37 -16.17
N ASN A 229 9.04 -12.53 -15.65
CA ASN A 229 9.71 -13.18 -14.54
C ASN A 229 10.32 -14.51 -14.97
N PHE A 230 11.53 -14.77 -14.48
CA PHE A 230 12.29 -16.00 -14.68
C PHE A 230 12.70 -16.55 -13.32
N GLU A 231 12.33 -17.80 -13.03
CA GLU A 231 12.68 -18.52 -11.80
C GLU A 231 13.39 -19.82 -12.19
N LEU A 232 14.70 -19.76 -12.41
CA LEU A 232 15.52 -20.92 -12.74
C LEU A 232 16.09 -21.55 -11.46
N PRO A 233 16.45 -22.85 -11.44
CA PRO A 233 16.92 -23.53 -10.22
C PRO A 233 18.08 -22.87 -9.47
N GLY A 234 18.93 -22.06 -10.13
CA GLY A 234 20.06 -21.37 -9.51
C GLY A 234 20.05 -19.85 -9.67
N ALA A 235 19.00 -19.27 -10.26
CA ALA A 235 18.91 -17.83 -10.48
C ALA A 235 17.46 -17.42 -10.75
N GLY A 236 16.97 -16.44 -9.99
CA GLY A 236 15.74 -15.72 -10.29
C GLY A 236 16.06 -14.34 -10.84
N PHE A 237 15.37 -13.89 -11.89
CA PHE A 237 15.43 -12.49 -12.33
C PHE A 237 14.14 -12.03 -13.01
N SER A 238 13.92 -10.73 -13.10
CA SER A 238 12.81 -10.16 -13.87
C SER A 238 13.15 -8.86 -14.54
N LEU A 239 12.35 -8.56 -15.57
CA LEU A 239 12.27 -7.25 -16.20
C LEU A 239 10.86 -6.70 -15.97
N SER A 240 10.75 -5.44 -15.56
CA SER A 240 9.48 -4.79 -15.30
C SER A 240 9.36 -3.46 -16.04
N TYR A 241 8.12 -3.11 -16.38
CA TYR A 241 7.76 -1.83 -16.94
C TYR A 241 6.51 -1.30 -16.22
N PHE A 242 6.52 -0.03 -15.87
CA PHE A 242 5.41 0.66 -15.24
C PHE A 242 5.14 1.96 -16.00
N ARG A 243 3.87 2.30 -16.23
CA ARG A 243 3.42 3.59 -16.76
C ARG A 243 2.16 4.01 -16.04
N GLY A 244 2.22 5.11 -15.31
CA GLY A 244 1.09 5.56 -14.50
C GLY A 244 1.43 6.75 -13.61
N PHE A 245 0.57 7.03 -12.65
CA PHE A 245 0.88 7.93 -11.54
C PHE A 245 1.64 7.17 -10.47
N ASP A 246 2.73 7.75 -9.98
CA ASP A 246 3.52 7.18 -8.91
C ASP A 246 2.70 7.19 -7.60
N PRO A 247 2.59 6.06 -6.86
CA PRO A 247 2.02 6.09 -5.51
C PRO A 247 2.72 7.07 -4.56
N TYR A 248 3.97 7.44 -4.82
CA TYR A 248 4.67 8.52 -4.14
C TYR A 248 4.33 9.88 -4.77
N HIS A 249 4.17 10.92 -3.95
CA HIS A 249 3.81 12.27 -4.41
C HIS A 249 4.81 13.31 -3.90
N GLY A 250 4.76 14.51 -4.50
CA GLY A 250 5.48 15.69 -4.01
C GLY A 250 4.49 16.73 -3.47
N PHE A 251 5.02 17.88 -3.06
CA PHE A 251 4.21 19.03 -2.63
C PHE A 251 4.19 20.12 -3.67
N ASN A 252 3.00 20.58 -4.00
CA ASN A 252 2.82 21.77 -4.82
C ASN A 252 2.38 22.96 -3.97
N LEU A 253 2.79 24.15 -4.37
CA LEU A 253 2.35 25.40 -3.77
C LEU A 253 0.97 25.76 -4.31
N LYS A 254 -0.01 25.94 -3.43
CA LYS A 254 -1.37 26.39 -3.79
C LYS A 254 -1.51 27.90 -3.72
N GLY A 255 -0.83 28.53 -2.78
CA GLY A 255 -0.84 29.97 -2.62
C GLY A 255 -0.15 30.40 -1.33
N ILE A 256 0.10 31.70 -1.23
CA ILE A 256 0.57 32.37 -0.03
C ILE A 256 -0.53 33.34 0.37
N GLU A 257 -1.05 33.18 1.58
CA GLU A 257 -2.14 34.00 2.12
C GLU A 257 -1.62 34.83 3.29
N LEU A 258 -2.07 36.08 3.40
CA LEU A 258 -1.74 36.95 4.52
C LEU A 258 -3.03 37.58 5.05
N ASP A 259 -3.40 37.25 6.29
CA ASP A 259 -4.49 37.94 6.96
C ASP A 259 -3.99 39.28 7.53
N ILE A 260 -4.17 40.33 6.74
CA ILE A 260 -3.76 41.70 7.10
C ILE A 260 -4.55 42.27 8.29
N ASN A 261 -5.66 41.66 8.68
CA ASN A 261 -6.48 42.11 9.81
C ASN A 261 -6.12 41.41 11.13
N ALA A 262 -5.27 40.37 11.08
CA ALA A 262 -4.80 39.69 12.28
C ALA A 262 -3.94 40.63 13.15
N PRO A 263 -3.94 40.49 14.50
CA PRO A 263 -3.10 41.31 15.39
C PRO A 263 -1.59 41.21 15.10
N ASN A 264 -1.15 40.09 14.53
CA ASN A 264 0.20 39.86 14.04
C ASN A 264 0.13 39.11 12.70
N PRO A 265 -0.01 39.82 11.56
CA PRO A 265 -0.15 39.20 10.25
C PRO A 265 1.08 38.35 9.92
N MET A 266 0.90 37.04 9.82
CA MET A 266 1.94 36.11 9.38
C MET A 266 1.49 35.42 8.08
N PRO A 267 2.39 35.27 7.09
CA PRO A 267 2.05 34.57 5.87
C PRO A 267 1.77 33.10 6.17
N THR A 268 0.72 32.57 5.56
CA THR A 268 0.38 31.16 5.51
C THR A 268 0.72 30.63 4.12
N ILE A 269 1.58 29.62 4.06
CA ILE A 269 1.98 28.95 2.82
C ILE A 269 1.15 27.68 2.68
N ASN A 270 0.23 27.67 1.74
CA ASN A 270 -0.69 26.56 1.53
C ASN A 270 -0.08 25.57 0.52
N TYR A 271 0.10 24.33 0.96
CA TYR A 271 0.60 23.21 0.17
C TYR A 271 -0.49 22.17 -0.10
N SER A 272 -0.33 21.41 -1.18
CA SER A 272 -1.11 20.19 -1.41
C SER A 272 -0.20 19.04 -1.82
N SER A 273 -0.54 17.82 -1.37
CA SER A 273 0.01 16.59 -1.94
C SER A 273 -0.41 16.47 -3.40
N THR A 274 0.57 16.42 -4.30
CA THR A 274 0.33 16.41 -5.75
C THR A 274 1.06 15.26 -6.43
N PRO A 275 0.31 14.35 -7.09
CA PRO A 275 0.88 13.20 -7.76
C PRO A 275 1.47 13.59 -9.10
N TYR A 276 2.39 12.76 -9.57
CA TYR A 276 3.04 12.95 -10.86
C TYR A 276 3.05 11.64 -11.64
N ARG A 277 3.12 11.77 -12.98
CA ARG A 277 3.24 10.63 -13.87
C ARG A 277 4.69 10.24 -14.06
N LYS A 278 4.93 8.95 -14.15
CA LYS A 278 6.23 8.40 -14.55
C LYS A 278 6.08 7.17 -15.45
N GLN A 279 7.18 6.87 -16.13
CA GLN A 279 7.46 5.54 -16.64
C GLN A 279 8.65 4.97 -15.87
N THR A 280 8.63 3.69 -15.57
CA THR A 280 9.75 3.00 -14.90
C THR A 280 10.11 1.77 -15.68
N ILE A 281 11.40 1.61 -16.00
CA ILE A 281 11.96 0.37 -16.53
C ILE A 281 12.80 -0.23 -15.42
N GLY A 282 12.44 -1.43 -14.98
CA GLY A 282 13.04 -2.10 -13.84
C GLY A 282 13.65 -3.45 -14.19
N ALA A 283 14.63 -3.86 -13.42
CA ALA A 283 15.16 -5.21 -13.41
C ALA A 283 15.57 -5.61 -11.99
N ASP A 284 15.45 -6.88 -11.68
CA ASP A 284 15.86 -7.43 -10.39
C ASP A 284 16.35 -8.87 -10.53
N PHE A 285 17.20 -9.31 -9.60
CA PHE A 285 17.73 -10.66 -9.55
C PHE A 285 17.92 -11.16 -8.12
N ALA A 286 17.92 -12.48 -7.96
CA ALA A 286 18.37 -13.19 -6.77
C ALA A 286 19.14 -14.46 -7.19
N ILE A 287 20.38 -14.59 -6.71
CA ILE A 287 21.28 -15.68 -7.06
C ILE A 287 21.82 -16.29 -5.75
N PRO A 288 21.35 -17.50 -5.38
CA PRO A 288 21.99 -18.25 -4.31
C PRO A 288 23.35 -18.79 -4.78
N SER A 289 24.37 -18.66 -3.93
CA SER A 289 25.72 -19.15 -4.19
C SER A 289 26.34 -19.68 -2.88
N GLY A 290 26.30 -21.01 -2.73
CA GLY A 290 26.69 -21.65 -1.47
C GLY A 290 25.80 -21.20 -0.31
N SER A 291 26.42 -20.69 0.76
CA SER A 291 25.72 -20.14 1.94
C SER A 291 25.32 -18.65 1.80
N TRP A 292 25.51 -18.06 0.62
CA TRP A 292 25.23 -16.66 0.35
C TRP A 292 24.05 -16.53 -0.60
N ILE A 293 23.28 -15.45 -0.47
CA ILE A 293 22.29 -15.06 -1.47
C ILE A 293 22.61 -13.62 -1.88
N PHE A 294 22.87 -13.43 -3.17
CA PHE A 294 23.07 -12.11 -3.76
C PHE A 294 21.77 -11.67 -4.38
N ARG A 295 21.28 -10.48 -4.01
CA ARG A 295 20.08 -9.90 -4.61
C ARG A 295 20.39 -8.50 -5.11
N GLY A 296 19.65 -8.04 -6.11
CA GLY A 296 19.79 -6.67 -6.57
C GLY A 296 18.61 -6.24 -7.39
N GLU A 297 18.35 -4.94 -7.38
CA GLU A 297 17.32 -4.30 -8.19
C GLU A 297 17.83 -2.97 -8.74
N ALA A 298 17.35 -2.60 -9.92
CA ALA A 298 17.57 -1.30 -10.51
C ALA A 298 16.31 -0.84 -11.26
N ALA A 299 15.99 0.44 -11.16
CA ALA A 299 14.84 1.05 -11.80
C ALA A 299 15.19 2.42 -12.36
N TRP A 300 15.04 2.58 -13.67
CA TRP A 300 15.17 3.87 -14.36
C TRP A 300 13.81 4.56 -14.39
N ASN A 301 13.66 5.63 -13.60
CA ASN A 301 12.45 6.43 -13.50
C ASN A 301 12.52 7.60 -14.49
N ILE A 302 11.54 7.68 -15.38
CA ILE A 302 11.40 8.70 -16.42
C ILE A 302 10.20 9.58 -16.08
N THR A 303 10.46 10.84 -15.78
CA THR A 303 9.47 11.89 -15.53
C THR A 303 9.59 13.00 -16.57
N LYS A 304 8.53 13.79 -16.76
CA LYS A 304 8.52 14.96 -17.65
C LYS A 304 8.17 16.21 -16.84
N GLY A 305 8.87 17.32 -17.11
CA GLY A 305 8.62 18.61 -16.44
C GLY A 305 9.20 18.73 -15.03
N GLY A 306 10.16 17.89 -14.64
CA GLY A 306 10.79 17.96 -13.31
C GLY A 306 11.69 19.18 -13.09
N ASP A 307 12.17 19.83 -14.16
CA ASP A 307 12.89 21.12 -14.04
C ASP A 307 11.89 22.25 -13.72
N ASP A 308 10.73 22.25 -14.37
CA ASP A 308 9.76 23.35 -14.31
C ASP A 308 8.74 23.22 -13.17
N SER A 309 8.52 22.01 -12.66
CA SER A 309 7.56 21.75 -11.59
C SER A 309 8.24 21.62 -10.22
N LEU A 310 7.55 22.08 -9.16
CA LEU A 310 8.02 21.94 -7.79
C LEU A 310 7.89 20.50 -7.27
N PHE A 311 6.85 19.76 -7.68
CA PHE A 311 6.47 18.47 -7.10
C PHE A 311 6.86 17.24 -7.95
N ILE A 312 7.28 17.45 -9.20
CA ILE A 312 7.72 16.36 -10.09
C ILE A 312 9.23 16.14 -9.90
N PRO A 313 9.69 14.94 -9.52
CA PRO A 313 11.12 14.67 -9.41
C PRO A 313 11.81 14.64 -10.77
N LEU A 314 13.13 14.84 -10.76
CA LEU A 314 13.96 14.65 -11.95
C LEU A 314 14.06 13.15 -12.32
N PRO A 315 14.30 12.82 -13.61
CA PRO A 315 14.59 11.45 -14.02
C PRO A 315 15.80 10.89 -13.27
N SER A 316 15.70 9.65 -12.78
CA SER A 316 16.74 9.05 -11.94
C SER A 316 16.80 7.53 -12.00
N LEU A 317 18.00 6.99 -11.81
CA LEU A 317 18.26 5.57 -11.59
C LEU A 317 18.23 5.31 -10.08
N ALA A 318 17.32 4.48 -9.61
CA ALA A 318 17.33 3.95 -8.24
C ALA A 318 17.81 2.50 -8.28
N TYR A 319 18.67 2.10 -7.35
CA TYR A 319 19.20 0.74 -7.32
C TYR A 319 19.53 0.29 -5.90
N VAL A 320 19.55 -1.02 -5.70
CA VAL A 320 19.94 -1.68 -4.46
C VAL A 320 20.71 -2.95 -4.79
N ALA A 321 21.78 -3.21 -4.05
CA ALA A 321 22.49 -4.48 -4.06
C ALA A 321 22.51 -5.02 -2.63
N ALA A 322 22.13 -6.28 -2.46
CA ALA A 322 22.01 -6.93 -1.17
C ALA A 322 22.78 -8.24 -1.12
N VAL A 323 23.35 -8.51 0.04
CA VAL A 323 23.99 -9.79 0.37
C VAL A 323 23.34 -10.30 1.64
N GLU A 324 22.82 -11.52 1.56
CA GLU A 324 22.25 -12.24 2.68
C GLU A 324 23.12 -13.46 3.00
N LYS A 325 23.30 -13.69 4.30
CA LYS A 325 24.03 -14.84 4.83
C LYS A 325 23.59 -15.19 6.23
N GLU A 326 23.51 -16.48 6.50
CA GLU A 326 23.48 -17.00 7.86
C GLU A 326 24.90 -17.21 8.42
N PHE A 327 25.17 -16.67 9.61
CA PHE A 327 26.41 -16.87 10.34
C PHE A 327 26.12 -17.03 11.83
N TRP A 328 26.62 -18.11 12.44
CA TRP A 328 26.43 -18.39 13.88
C TRP A 328 24.95 -18.34 14.34
N GLY A 329 24.02 -18.78 13.49
CA GLY A 329 22.57 -18.75 13.73
C GLY A 329 21.94 -17.36 13.64
N VAL A 330 22.68 -16.35 13.16
CA VAL A 330 22.16 -15.03 12.82
C VAL A 330 21.99 -14.96 11.31
N MET A 331 20.77 -14.68 10.85
CA MET A 331 20.51 -14.30 9.47
C MET A 331 20.80 -12.80 9.34
N GLY A 332 21.78 -12.45 8.51
CA GLY A 332 22.14 -11.07 8.23
C GLY A 332 21.90 -10.70 6.78
N ILE A 333 21.29 -9.53 6.55
CA ILE A 333 21.11 -8.90 5.24
C ILE A 333 21.81 -7.56 5.26
N PHE A 334 22.80 -7.39 4.40
CA PHE A 334 23.45 -6.10 4.16
C PHE A 334 23.02 -5.57 2.80
N GLN A 335 22.63 -4.30 2.74
CA GLN A 335 22.19 -3.65 1.50
C GLN A 335 22.95 -2.35 1.27
N TYR A 336 23.39 -2.15 0.04
CA TYR A 336 23.84 -0.87 -0.48
C TYR A 336 22.75 -0.30 -1.39
N ILE A 337 22.32 0.91 -1.09
CA ILE A 337 21.18 1.58 -1.72
C ILE A 337 21.70 2.85 -2.38
N GLY A 338 21.29 3.10 -3.62
CA GLY A 338 21.73 4.27 -4.36
C GLY A 338 20.66 4.89 -5.24
N ARG A 339 20.82 6.19 -5.48
CA ARG A 339 20.08 6.94 -6.49
C ARG A 339 21.02 7.83 -7.27
N TYR A 340 20.88 7.84 -8.59
CA TYR A 340 21.64 8.70 -9.50
C TYR A 340 20.69 9.53 -10.36
N THR A 341 20.87 10.85 -10.36
CA THR A 341 20.02 11.82 -11.05
C THR A 341 20.86 12.60 -12.07
N PRO A 342 20.95 12.16 -13.34
CA PRO A 342 21.89 12.75 -14.30
C PRO A 342 21.65 14.24 -14.56
N SER A 343 20.37 14.63 -14.63
CA SER A 343 19.94 16.00 -14.90
C SER A 343 19.97 16.90 -13.66
N TYR A 344 20.57 16.44 -12.55
CA TYR A 344 20.68 17.24 -11.33
C TYR A 344 21.44 18.55 -11.59
N LYS A 345 20.80 19.64 -11.20
CA LYS A 345 21.38 21.00 -11.12
C LYS A 345 21.29 21.47 -9.67
N PRO A 346 22.37 22.01 -9.08
CA PRO A 346 22.28 22.67 -7.78
C PRO A 346 21.27 23.81 -7.86
N ILE A 347 20.56 24.04 -6.76
CA ILE A 347 19.69 25.21 -6.61
C ILE A 347 20.36 26.13 -5.59
N PHE A 348 20.34 27.42 -5.87
CA PHE A 348 20.98 28.44 -5.06
C PHE A 348 19.92 29.25 -4.35
N GLU A 349 20.22 29.64 -3.13
CA GLU A 349 19.35 30.53 -2.36
C GLU A 349 19.22 31.87 -3.10
N PRO A 350 17.99 32.33 -3.39
CA PRO A 350 17.78 33.62 -4.03
C PRO A 350 18.36 34.73 -3.15
N GLN A 351 18.68 35.86 -3.75
CA GLN A 351 19.21 37.03 -3.04
C GLN A 351 18.26 38.20 -3.26
N PRO A 352 17.97 39.03 -2.23
CA PRO A 352 17.10 40.17 -2.41
C PRO A 352 17.73 41.16 -3.41
N ALA A 353 16.96 41.56 -4.42
CA ALA A 353 17.40 42.51 -5.44
C ALA A 353 17.53 43.96 -4.93
N GLY A 354 16.96 44.23 -3.75
CA GLY A 354 16.99 45.51 -3.04
C GLY A 354 15.94 45.52 -1.93
N THR A 355 15.81 46.63 -1.21
CA THR A 355 15.01 46.72 0.02
C THR A 355 13.61 47.28 -0.16
N ASP A 356 13.24 47.63 -1.40
CA ASP A 356 11.92 48.19 -1.69
C ASP A 356 10.83 47.13 -1.47
N PRO A 357 9.62 47.51 -1.00
CA PRO A 357 8.57 46.56 -0.64
C PRO A 357 8.24 45.53 -1.73
N ASP A 358 8.17 45.95 -2.99
CA ASP A 358 7.87 45.06 -4.12
C ASP A 358 8.97 44.03 -4.37
N GLN A 359 10.24 44.45 -4.22
CA GLN A 359 11.40 43.55 -4.38
C GLN A 359 11.49 42.56 -3.22
N MET A 360 11.14 43.00 -2.01
CA MET A 360 11.06 42.11 -0.85
C MET A 360 9.93 41.08 -1.00
N LEU A 361 8.78 41.47 -1.55
CA LEU A 361 7.69 40.53 -1.83
C LEU A 361 8.06 39.50 -2.88
N LEU A 362 8.73 39.91 -3.97
CA LEU A 362 9.25 38.99 -4.99
C LEU A 362 10.26 38.01 -4.38
N TYR A 363 11.22 38.52 -3.60
CA TYR A 363 12.20 37.70 -2.89
C TYR A 363 11.55 36.68 -1.95
N MET A 364 10.49 37.06 -1.22
CA MET A 364 9.72 36.12 -0.39
C MET A 364 9.11 35.00 -1.21
N GLY A 365 8.53 35.29 -2.38
CA GLY A 365 8.00 34.28 -3.30
C GLY A 365 9.09 33.31 -3.78
N GLU A 366 10.23 33.84 -4.23
CA GLU A 366 11.39 33.05 -4.66
C GLU A 366 11.92 32.16 -3.53
N MET A 367 11.96 32.67 -2.30
CA MET A 367 12.36 31.89 -1.11
C MET A 367 11.40 30.74 -0.82
N VAL A 368 10.09 30.96 -0.94
CA VAL A 368 9.09 29.89 -0.77
C VAL A 368 9.28 28.80 -1.83
N GLU A 369 9.46 29.18 -3.09
CA GLU A 369 9.75 28.21 -4.15
C GLU A 369 11.05 27.44 -3.92
N TYR A 370 12.12 28.15 -3.52
CA TYR A 370 13.42 27.56 -3.20
C TYR A 370 13.31 26.51 -2.08
N GLN A 371 12.67 26.86 -0.96
CA GLN A 371 12.47 25.96 0.18
C GLN A 371 11.59 24.77 -0.18
N THR A 372 10.51 25.01 -0.94
CA THR A 372 9.62 23.94 -1.42
C THR A 372 10.37 22.95 -2.32
N ARG A 373 11.19 23.46 -3.24
CA ARG A 373 12.00 22.63 -4.14
C ARG A 373 13.07 21.84 -3.38
N LEU A 374 13.72 22.44 -2.38
CA LEU A 374 14.64 21.73 -1.49
C LEU A 374 13.93 20.58 -0.77
N PHE A 375 12.75 20.84 -0.20
CA PHE A 375 11.99 19.84 0.53
C PHE A 375 11.56 18.67 -0.36
N ASN A 376 11.00 18.94 -1.55
CA ASN A 376 10.67 17.87 -2.51
C ASN A 376 11.92 17.08 -2.95
N ARG A 377 13.06 17.73 -3.16
CA ARG A 377 14.33 17.03 -3.42
C ARG A 377 14.75 16.14 -2.25
N LYS A 378 14.45 16.50 -1.00
CA LYS A 378 14.67 15.62 0.16
C LYS A 378 13.77 14.38 0.07
N ILE A 379 12.45 14.57 -0.13
CA ILE A 379 11.46 13.48 -0.27
C ILE A 379 11.88 12.46 -1.34
N PHE A 380 12.34 12.94 -2.49
CA PHE A 380 12.72 12.07 -3.61
C PHE A 380 14.18 11.57 -3.56
N GLY A 381 14.96 11.93 -2.53
CA GLY A 381 16.37 11.55 -2.43
C GLY A 381 17.28 12.20 -3.49
N GLN A 382 16.91 13.39 -3.97
CA GLN A 382 17.59 14.15 -5.03
C GLN A 382 18.31 15.41 -4.49
N GLN A 383 18.78 15.36 -3.24
CA GLN A 383 19.54 16.45 -2.62
C GLN A 383 20.88 16.71 -3.33
N LYS A 384 21.50 15.64 -3.84
CA LYS A 384 22.72 15.65 -4.66
C LYS A 384 22.50 14.85 -5.94
N ARG A 385 23.43 14.97 -6.90
CA ARG A 385 23.44 14.15 -8.13
C ARG A 385 23.44 12.65 -7.84
N SER A 386 24.10 12.24 -6.75
CA SER A 386 24.13 10.86 -6.29
C SER A 386 23.79 10.82 -4.81
N ASN A 387 22.89 9.92 -4.42
CA ASN A 387 22.53 9.65 -3.04
C ASN A 387 22.87 8.19 -2.72
N HIS A 388 23.45 7.95 -1.55
CA HIS A 388 23.98 6.65 -1.14
C HIS A 388 23.58 6.35 0.30
N ALA A 389 23.16 5.12 0.56
CA ALA A 389 22.82 4.63 1.88
C ALA A 389 23.21 3.16 2.05
N PHE A 390 23.28 2.74 3.30
CA PHE A 390 23.43 1.34 3.69
C PHE A 390 22.29 0.92 4.61
N ALA A 391 21.86 -0.33 4.50
CA ALA A 391 20.97 -0.95 5.47
C ALA A 391 21.57 -2.28 5.95
N LEU A 392 21.33 -2.59 7.22
CA LEU A 392 21.70 -3.85 7.84
C LEU A 392 20.49 -4.37 8.63
N THR A 393 20.09 -5.59 8.34
CA THR A 393 19.12 -6.33 9.14
C THR A 393 19.79 -7.56 9.69
N ALA A 394 19.72 -7.77 11.00
CA ALA A 394 20.19 -8.98 11.67
C ALA A 394 19.04 -9.60 12.46
N ARG A 395 18.79 -10.91 12.25
CA ARG A 395 17.71 -11.64 12.90
C ARG A 395 18.24 -12.95 13.48
N ARG A 396 17.79 -13.29 14.69
CA ARG A 396 18.09 -14.58 15.32
C ARG A 396 16.90 -15.07 16.14
N SER A 397 16.65 -16.36 16.03
CA SER A 397 15.65 -17.06 16.83
C SER A 397 16.30 -17.79 18.02
N PHE A 398 15.58 -17.87 19.11
CA PHE A 398 15.98 -18.48 20.38
C PHE A 398 14.84 -19.31 20.95
N ALA A 399 15.15 -20.13 21.96
CA ALA A 399 14.17 -20.91 22.70
C ALA A 399 13.23 -21.72 21.78
N TYR A 400 13.81 -22.54 20.90
CA TYR A 400 13.07 -23.35 19.92
C TYR A 400 12.13 -22.50 19.04
N ASP A 401 12.67 -21.40 18.50
CA ASP A 401 11.96 -20.44 17.64
C ASP A 401 10.78 -19.69 18.27
N THR A 402 10.59 -19.79 19.58
CA THR A 402 9.54 -19.04 20.30
C THR A 402 9.87 -17.56 20.45
N ILE A 403 11.15 -17.18 20.53
CA ILE A 403 11.58 -15.79 20.66
C ILE A 403 12.48 -15.43 19.48
N THR A 404 12.14 -14.38 18.74
CA THR A 404 12.94 -13.83 17.64
C THR A 404 13.39 -12.42 17.99
N ALA A 405 14.71 -12.17 17.98
CA ALA A 405 15.26 -10.83 18.01
C ALA A 405 15.63 -10.38 16.59
N GLU A 406 15.30 -9.13 16.27
CA GLU A 406 15.59 -8.48 15.00
C GLU A 406 16.14 -7.08 15.27
N LEU A 407 17.19 -6.70 14.55
CA LEU A 407 17.75 -5.37 14.56
C LEU A 407 17.89 -4.89 13.13
N THR A 408 17.19 -3.80 12.78
CA THR A 408 17.33 -3.14 11.49
C THR A 408 17.98 -1.78 11.69
N ALA A 409 19.05 -1.50 10.95
CA ALA A 409 19.72 -0.22 10.90
C ALA A 409 19.78 0.29 9.46
N TYR A 410 19.61 1.60 9.28
CA TYR A 410 19.73 2.28 8.00
C TYR A 410 20.54 3.56 8.20
N TYR A 411 21.49 3.83 7.31
CA TYR A 411 22.25 5.06 7.31
C TYR A 411 22.38 5.62 5.90
N ASN A 412 21.82 6.80 5.66
CA ASN A 412 22.02 7.56 4.43
C ASN A 412 23.25 8.46 4.57
N ILE A 413 24.29 8.19 3.80
CA ILE A 413 25.55 8.93 3.83
C ILE A 413 25.36 10.34 3.26
N THR A 414 24.45 10.48 2.29
CA THR A 414 24.25 11.74 1.57
C THR A 414 23.44 12.75 2.37
N SER A 415 22.35 12.31 2.99
CA SER A 415 21.53 13.14 3.88
C SER A 415 21.94 13.07 5.35
N LYS A 416 22.89 12.18 5.70
CA LYS A 416 23.36 11.92 7.07
C LYS A 416 22.21 11.56 8.02
N GLU A 417 21.32 10.70 7.54
CA GLU A 417 20.13 10.26 8.24
C GLU A 417 20.29 8.83 8.72
N PHE A 418 19.98 8.58 9.98
CA PHE A 418 20.13 7.29 10.64
C PHE A 418 18.81 6.79 11.21
N LEU A 419 18.47 5.54 10.93
CA LEU A 419 17.36 4.82 11.54
C LEU A 419 17.88 3.56 12.23
N LEU A 420 17.39 3.29 13.44
CA LEU A 420 17.57 2.05 14.17
C LEU A 420 16.23 1.53 14.67
N ARG A 421 16.00 0.24 14.47
CA ARG A 421 14.78 -0.44 14.88
C ARG A 421 15.09 -1.81 15.49
N PRO A 422 15.26 -1.88 16.81
CA PRO A 422 15.26 -3.15 17.53
C PRO A 422 13.82 -3.67 17.67
N LYS A 423 13.65 -4.98 17.55
CA LYS A 423 12.38 -5.69 17.75
C LYS A 423 12.62 -7.05 18.38
N LEU A 424 11.80 -7.40 19.36
CA LEU A 424 11.69 -8.74 19.91
C LEU A 424 10.26 -9.24 19.68
N SER A 425 10.13 -10.42 19.08
CA SER A 425 8.84 -11.09 18.88
C SER A 425 8.82 -12.38 19.69
N TRP A 426 7.72 -12.64 20.40
CA TRP A 426 7.52 -13.80 21.24
C TRP A 426 6.22 -14.52 20.87
N THR A 427 6.32 -15.76 20.45
CA THR A 427 5.20 -16.69 20.30
C THR A 427 4.90 -17.31 21.66
N ILE A 428 3.86 -16.82 22.32
CA ILE A 428 3.45 -17.22 23.67
C ILE A 428 2.70 -18.56 23.61
N ALA A 429 1.86 -18.73 22.60
CA ALA A 429 1.14 -19.94 22.26
C ALA A 429 0.90 -19.99 20.74
N ASP A 430 0.40 -21.12 20.22
CA ASP A 430 0.15 -21.32 18.78
C ASP A 430 -0.64 -20.19 18.12
N ASN A 431 -1.55 -19.58 18.87
CA ASN A 431 -2.43 -18.52 18.40
C ASN A 431 -2.19 -17.17 19.07
N LEU A 432 -1.17 -17.02 19.92
CA LEU A 432 -0.93 -15.80 20.69
C LEU A 432 0.53 -15.37 20.56
N SER A 433 0.72 -14.13 20.11
CA SER A 433 2.05 -13.54 19.91
C SER A 433 2.12 -12.13 20.47
N MET A 434 3.30 -11.74 20.93
CA MET A 434 3.63 -10.39 21.37
C MET A 434 4.86 -9.88 20.62
N ALA A 435 4.91 -8.58 20.33
CA ALA A 435 6.08 -7.91 19.81
C ALA A 435 6.37 -6.63 20.60
N ILE A 436 7.63 -6.40 20.95
CA ILE A 436 8.10 -5.17 21.59
C ILE A 436 9.30 -4.64 20.82
N GLY A 437 9.43 -3.32 20.71
CA GLY A 437 10.56 -2.71 20.04
C GLY A 437 10.52 -1.20 20.09
N GLY A 438 11.28 -0.56 19.22
CA GLY A 438 11.25 0.88 19.08
C GLY A 438 11.77 1.36 17.74
N HIS A 439 11.51 2.63 17.45
CA HIS A 439 11.99 3.35 16.29
C HIS A 439 12.83 4.53 16.75
N ILE A 440 14.05 4.63 16.23
CA ILE A 440 14.96 5.74 16.49
C ILE A 440 15.41 6.29 15.15
N MET A 441 14.99 7.50 14.82
CA MET A 441 15.31 8.24 13.61
C MET A 441 16.00 9.54 14.01
N THR A 442 17.15 9.81 13.41
CA THR A 442 17.97 11.01 13.68
C THR A 442 18.62 11.50 12.39
N GLY A 443 18.89 12.80 12.29
CA GLY A 443 19.52 13.40 11.11
C GLY A 443 20.06 14.80 11.40
N GLU A 444 20.71 15.41 10.41
CA GLU A 444 21.10 16.82 10.48
C GLU A 444 19.87 17.73 10.50
N LYS A 445 20.03 18.97 11.00
CA LYS A 445 18.96 19.96 11.04
C LYS A 445 18.29 20.11 9.67
N GLU A 446 16.96 20.16 9.65
CA GLU A 446 16.12 20.24 8.44
C GLU A 446 16.21 19.02 7.51
N SER A 447 16.80 17.89 7.93
CA SER A 447 16.66 16.63 7.21
C SER A 447 15.24 16.04 7.41
N LEU A 448 14.85 15.05 6.60
CA LEU A 448 13.56 14.37 6.79
C LEU A 448 13.47 13.70 8.17
N TYR A 449 14.56 13.12 8.66
CA TYR A 449 14.60 12.49 9.99
C TYR A 449 14.65 13.50 11.14
N ASP A 450 15.13 14.73 10.92
CA ASP A 450 14.98 15.82 11.89
C ASP A 450 13.50 16.25 12.02
N TYR A 451 12.75 16.30 10.91
CA TYR A 451 11.31 16.57 10.94
C TYR A 451 10.47 15.41 11.48
N SER A 452 10.75 14.18 11.05
CA SER A 452 9.94 13.00 11.38
C SER A 452 10.30 12.36 12.72
N GLY A 453 11.55 12.42 13.15
CA GLY A 453 12.01 11.82 14.41
C GLY A 453 11.20 12.28 15.64
N PRO A 454 10.92 13.58 15.83
CA PRO A 454 10.07 14.08 16.91
C PRO A 454 8.66 13.45 16.97
N VAL A 455 8.14 12.98 15.84
CA VAL A 455 6.78 12.42 15.71
C VAL A 455 6.78 10.88 15.75
N MET A 456 7.73 10.26 15.05
CA MET A 456 7.73 8.82 14.77
C MET A 456 8.62 8.00 15.71
N ASN A 457 9.59 8.63 16.38
CA ASN A 457 10.44 7.92 17.35
C ASN A 457 9.60 7.44 18.52
N GLY A 458 10.00 6.33 19.13
CA GLY A 458 9.29 5.83 20.29
C GLY A 458 9.43 4.33 20.47
N LEU A 459 8.74 3.82 21.48
CA LEU A 459 8.64 2.39 21.76
C LEU A 459 7.28 1.87 21.29
N PHE A 460 7.24 0.63 20.82
CA PHE A 460 6.01 -0.05 20.49
C PHE A 460 5.86 -1.37 21.24
N LEU A 461 4.62 -1.74 21.51
CA LEU A 461 4.19 -3.00 22.08
C LEU A 461 2.92 -3.46 21.35
N GLU A 462 2.92 -4.69 20.86
CA GLU A 462 1.78 -5.28 20.15
C GLU A 462 1.48 -6.66 20.72
N LEU A 463 0.20 -6.97 20.92
CA LEU A 463 -0.29 -8.29 21.28
C LEU A 463 -1.33 -8.72 20.25
N LYS A 464 -1.16 -9.91 19.68
CA LYS A 464 -1.98 -10.44 18.60
C LYS A 464 -2.42 -11.87 18.90
N ALA A 465 -3.74 -12.08 18.88
CA ALA A 465 -4.38 -13.37 18.99
C ALA A 465 -5.04 -13.75 17.66
N SER A 466 -4.69 -14.90 17.09
CA SER A 466 -5.20 -15.38 15.80
C SER A 466 -6.18 -16.56 15.99
N PHE A 467 -6.96 -16.88 14.96
CA PHE A 467 -7.86 -18.05 14.97
C PHE A 467 -8.02 -18.64 13.57
#